data_AF-A0A1Y1MTU9-F1
#
_entry.id   AF-A0A1Y1MTU9-F1
#
_cell.length_a   1.000
_cell.length_b   1.000
_cell.length_c   1.000
_cell.angle_alpha   90.00
_cell.angle_beta   90.00
_cell.angle_gamma   90.00
#
_symmetry.space_group_name_H-M   'P 1'
#
loop_
_entity.id
_entity.type
_entity.pdbx_description
1 polymer ?
#
loop_
_entity_poly.entity_id
_entity_poly.type
_entity_poly.pdbx_seq_one_letter_code
_entity_poly.pdbx_strand_id
1 'polypeptide(L)'
;MADRPVRESIREIDDNSWLIGNKILLSRCALSDCTWRDGKSGGFTVSEAPLPLPETRPLSDTSDIKIIYDAGGVSAVFSIGDAFCKVRILDVPDVTREHVTLAWLQQRPWSFAIPDVLYHAEYDGRYYIVLSRVPGETIDSLWTTLDESKREHYAERIVDICQELAVPSEKSSISGVDGNALSERYLCGRKVDCSPQNLRKSSLELGMDCSSLVFYHCDLGPSNVLIDLANDSIGIIDWETAGFVPVEWIRTKFRISSGMNLSSGDELDWRRRVMLHMGQMGFIDVVERFIAWDK
;
A
#
# COMPACT_ATOMS: atom_id res chain seq x y z
N MET A 1 4.16 16.38 -21.72
CA MET A 1 3.81 14.98 -21.40
C MET A 1 3.00 14.84 -20.11
N ALA A 2 2.47 15.94 -19.55
CA ALA A 2 1.36 15.87 -18.58
C ALA A 2 0.14 15.10 -19.14
N ASP A 3 0.12 14.83 -20.46
CA ASP A 3 -0.97 14.17 -21.19
C ASP A 3 -0.84 12.64 -21.38
N ARG A 4 0.26 11.98 -20.97
CA ARG A 4 0.36 10.51 -21.14
C ARG A 4 -0.33 9.76 -19.99
N PRO A 5 -0.96 8.60 -20.21
CA PRO A 5 -1.47 7.78 -19.11
C PRO A 5 -0.38 7.37 -18.11
N VAL A 6 -0.74 7.15 -16.83
CA VAL A 6 0.21 6.70 -15.79
C VAL A 6 0.87 5.35 -16.12
N ARG A 7 0.16 4.42 -16.76
CA ARG A 7 0.72 3.15 -17.24
C ARG A 7 1.86 3.30 -18.28
N GLU A 8 1.95 4.46 -18.93
CA GLU A 8 3.02 4.77 -19.91
C GLU A 8 4.15 5.59 -19.28
N SER A 9 4.23 5.63 -17.94
CA SER A 9 5.26 6.38 -17.24
C SER A 9 6.66 5.79 -17.42
N ILE A 10 6.79 4.50 -17.73
CA ILE A 10 8.09 3.88 -18.00
C ILE A 10 8.18 3.59 -19.50
N ARG A 11 9.25 4.05 -20.13
CA ARG A 11 9.50 3.88 -21.56
C ARG A 11 10.92 3.41 -21.82
N GLU A 12 11.09 2.60 -22.85
CA GLU A 12 12.39 2.09 -23.27
C GLU A 12 13.15 3.17 -24.04
N ILE A 13 14.44 3.32 -23.71
CA ILE A 13 15.41 4.06 -24.51
C ILE A 13 16.14 3.05 -25.40
N ASP A 14 16.76 2.05 -24.78
CA ASP A 14 17.43 0.92 -25.40
C ASP A 14 17.30 -0.34 -24.51
N ASP A 15 18.07 -1.38 -24.81
CA ASP A 15 17.98 -2.68 -24.12
C ASP A 15 18.52 -2.65 -22.67
N ASN A 16 19.22 -1.57 -22.29
CA ASN A 16 19.86 -1.43 -20.98
C ASN A 16 19.35 -0.21 -20.20
N SER A 17 18.46 0.60 -20.77
CA SER A 17 18.02 1.84 -20.14
C SER A 17 16.58 2.21 -20.45
N TRP A 18 15.93 2.80 -19.45
CA TRP A 18 14.54 3.23 -19.48
C TRP A 18 14.41 4.64 -18.91
N LEU A 19 13.48 5.40 -19.47
CA LEU A 19 13.06 6.69 -18.93
C LEU A 19 11.80 6.49 -18.10
N ILE A 20 11.83 6.91 -16.83
CA ILE A 20 10.67 6.96 -15.95
C ILE A 20 10.20 8.42 -15.81
N GLY A 21 8.99 8.70 -16.30
CA GLY A 21 8.47 10.04 -16.49
C GLY A 21 9.36 10.84 -17.44
N ASN A 22 9.82 12.02 -17.02
CA ASN A 22 10.71 12.88 -17.79
C ASN A 22 12.00 13.26 -17.04
N LYS A 23 12.31 12.57 -15.94
CA LYS A 23 13.41 12.95 -15.05
C LYS A 23 14.25 11.80 -14.53
N ILE A 24 13.72 10.59 -14.47
CA ILE A 24 14.43 9.44 -13.94
C ILE A 24 14.98 8.63 -15.10
N LEU A 25 16.30 8.49 -15.16
CA LEU A 25 16.97 7.50 -15.99
C LEU A 25 17.24 6.26 -15.15
N LEU A 26 16.65 5.15 -15.56
CA LEU A 26 16.89 3.82 -15.02
C LEU A 26 17.85 3.09 -15.94
N SER A 27 18.97 2.60 -15.42
CA SER A 27 19.98 1.90 -16.23
C SER A 27 20.38 0.58 -15.59
N ARG A 28 20.69 -0.41 -16.42
CA ARG A 28 21.41 -1.61 -15.97
C ARG A 28 22.79 -1.24 -15.48
N CYS A 29 23.24 -1.94 -14.45
CA CYS A 29 24.57 -1.76 -13.88
C CYS A 29 25.09 -3.09 -13.31
N ALA A 30 26.39 -3.10 -12.98
CA ALA A 30 27.00 -4.20 -12.26
C ALA A 30 26.47 -4.28 -10.83
N LEU A 31 26.53 -5.47 -10.22
CA LEU A 31 26.01 -5.71 -8.88
C LEU A 31 26.66 -4.83 -7.79
N SER A 32 27.91 -4.41 -7.97
CA SER A 32 28.62 -3.53 -7.02
C SER A 32 28.03 -2.12 -6.95
N ASP A 33 27.35 -1.69 -8.01
CA ASP A 33 26.97 -0.30 -8.23
C ASP A 33 25.44 -0.11 -8.25
N CYS A 34 24.69 -1.22 -8.10
CA CYS A 34 23.24 -1.21 -8.23
C CYS A 34 22.52 -0.72 -6.97
N THR A 35 21.45 0.03 -7.18
CA THR A 35 20.49 0.39 -6.13
C THR A 35 19.65 -0.83 -5.72
N TRP A 36 19.28 -1.67 -6.69
CA TRP A 36 18.67 -2.99 -6.43
C TRP A 36 19.01 -4.01 -7.51
N ARG A 37 18.80 -5.28 -7.19
CA ARG A 37 19.19 -6.42 -8.03
C ARG A 37 18.17 -6.71 -9.12
N ASP A 38 18.64 -7.32 -10.21
CA ASP A 38 17.78 -7.78 -11.31
C ASP A 38 17.30 -9.24 -11.15
N GLY A 39 17.55 -9.86 -10.00
CA GLY A 39 17.32 -11.29 -9.75
C GLY A 39 18.32 -12.22 -10.42
N LYS A 40 19.36 -11.69 -11.09
CA LYS A 40 20.37 -12.46 -11.84
C LYS A 40 21.79 -12.02 -11.40
N SER A 41 22.60 -11.53 -12.34
CA SER A 41 24.02 -11.18 -12.12
C SER A 41 24.29 -9.68 -12.11
N GLY A 42 23.24 -8.84 -12.18
CA GLY A 42 23.38 -7.40 -12.22
C GLY A 42 22.32 -6.70 -11.37
N GLY A 43 22.06 -5.46 -11.72
CA GLY A 43 21.02 -4.69 -11.08
C GLY A 43 20.68 -3.43 -11.84
N PHE A 44 19.93 -2.57 -11.17
CA PHE A 44 19.47 -1.30 -11.70
C PHE A 44 19.99 -0.17 -10.84
N THR A 45 20.30 0.95 -11.49
CA THR A 45 20.64 2.21 -10.84
C THR A 45 19.73 3.31 -11.36
N VAL A 46 19.50 4.31 -10.51
CA VAL A 46 18.66 5.47 -10.81
C VAL A 46 19.53 6.72 -10.83
N SER A 47 19.37 7.52 -11.88
CA SER A 47 20.02 8.82 -12.05
C SER A 47 19.09 9.84 -12.69
N GLU A 48 19.50 11.10 -12.76
CA GLU A 48 18.74 12.12 -13.48
C GLU A 48 18.87 11.92 -15.00
N ALA A 49 17.75 12.06 -15.71
CA ALA A 49 17.72 11.98 -17.16
C ALA A 49 18.45 13.18 -17.80
N PRO A 50 19.24 12.96 -18.87
CA PRO A 50 19.96 14.03 -19.53
C PRO A 50 19.01 14.99 -20.26
N LEU A 51 19.51 16.21 -20.54
CA LEU A 51 18.84 17.18 -21.40
C LEU A 51 19.69 17.43 -22.65
N PRO A 52 19.15 17.29 -23.88
CA PRO A 52 17.77 16.91 -24.20
C PRO A 52 17.43 15.47 -23.82
N LEU A 53 16.13 15.20 -23.58
CA LEU A 53 15.66 13.85 -23.24
C LEU A 53 15.96 12.87 -24.38
N PRO A 54 16.33 11.62 -24.06
CA PRO A 54 16.56 10.60 -25.07
C PRO A 54 15.26 10.25 -25.81
N GLU A 55 15.38 9.77 -27.04
CA GLU A 55 14.24 9.19 -27.74
C GLU A 55 13.76 7.94 -27.01
N THR A 56 12.44 7.74 -26.96
CA THR A 56 11.85 6.61 -26.23
C THR A 56 10.72 5.93 -26.99
N ARG A 57 10.64 4.61 -26.82
CA ARG A 57 9.56 3.75 -27.31
C ARG A 57 8.73 3.17 -26.15
N PRO A 58 7.49 2.73 -26.37
CA PRO A 58 6.74 1.98 -25.36
C PRO A 58 7.53 0.74 -24.89
N LEU A 59 7.24 0.25 -23.68
CA LEU A 59 7.81 -1.01 -23.21
C LEU A 59 7.50 -2.15 -24.19
N SER A 60 8.52 -2.92 -24.55
CA SER A 60 8.38 -4.09 -25.41
C SER A 60 7.87 -5.31 -24.62
N ASP A 61 7.27 -6.27 -25.32
CA ASP A 61 6.86 -7.54 -24.70
C ASP A 61 8.06 -8.35 -24.17
N THR A 62 9.26 -8.08 -24.68
CA THR A 62 10.52 -8.68 -24.24
C THR A 62 11.20 -7.91 -23.12
N SER A 63 10.68 -6.73 -22.72
CA SER A 63 11.26 -5.92 -21.65
C SER A 63 11.30 -6.69 -20.34
N ASP A 64 12.37 -6.52 -19.55
CA ASP A 64 12.43 -7.06 -18.19
C ASP A 64 11.52 -6.28 -17.22
N ILE A 65 11.03 -5.11 -17.62
CA ILE A 65 10.04 -4.33 -16.88
C ILE A 65 8.64 -4.77 -17.26
N LYS A 66 7.86 -5.24 -16.29
CA LYS A 66 6.49 -5.71 -16.49
C LYS A 66 5.51 -4.88 -15.68
N ILE A 67 4.44 -4.41 -16.31
CA ILE A 67 3.31 -3.86 -15.57
C ILE A 67 2.56 -5.02 -14.90
N ILE A 68 2.37 -4.92 -13.58
CA ILE A 68 1.68 -5.95 -12.78
C ILE A 68 0.34 -5.44 -12.22
N TYR A 69 0.11 -4.13 -12.25
CA TYR A 69 -1.16 -3.50 -11.89
C TYR A 69 -1.36 -2.22 -12.69
N ASP A 70 -2.57 -2.00 -13.20
CA ASP A 70 -2.98 -0.81 -13.94
C ASP A 70 -4.40 -0.40 -13.54
N ALA A 71 -4.54 0.78 -12.94
CA ALA A 71 -5.84 1.39 -12.61
C ALA A 71 -6.24 2.48 -13.61
N GLY A 72 -6.00 2.25 -14.91
CA GLY A 72 -6.65 3.00 -16.00
C GLY A 72 -6.24 4.47 -16.13
N GLY A 73 -5.20 4.92 -15.42
CA GLY A 73 -4.62 6.26 -15.56
C GLY A 73 -4.21 6.99 -14.28
N VAL A 74 -4.54 6.47 -13.09
CA VAL A 74 -4.20 7.13 -11.80
C VAL A 74 -3.12 6.41 -11.00
N SER A 75 -2.96 5.09 -11.20
CA SER A 75 -1.97 4.26 -10.53
C SER A 75 -1.50 3.15 -11.47
N ALA A 76 -0.21 2.88 -11.49
CA ALA A 76 0.38 1.73 -12.15
C ALA A 76 1.54 1.19 -11.31
N VAL A 77 1.69 -0.14 -11.28
CA VAL A 77 2.81 -0.80 -10.60
C VAL A 77 3.58 -1.64 -11.60
N PHE A 78 4.89 -1.47 -11.60
CA PHE A 78 5.82 -2.15 -12.49
C PHE A 78 6.77 -3.03 -11.67
N SER A 79 6.93 -4.29 -12.05
CA SER A 79 8.03 -5.13 -11.56
C SER A 79 9.30 -4.82 -12.34
N ILE A 80 10.40 -4.56 -11.64
CA ILE A 80 11.71 -4.22 -12.20
C ILE A 80 12.78 -5.02 -11.44
N GLY A 81 13.08 -6.23 -11.91
CA GLY A 81 13.93 -7.15 -11.16
C GLY A 81 13.35 -7.47 -9.78
N ASP A 82 14.16 -7.28 -8.74
CA ASP A 82 13.78 -7.52 -7.34
C ASP A 82 13.11 -6.32 -6.66
N ALA A 83 12.55 -5.39 -7.43
CA ALA A 83 11.84 -4.22 -6.93
C ALA A 83 10.51 -3.97 -7.65
N PHE A 84 9.68 -3.14 -7.04
CA PHE A 84 8.43 -2.65 -7.60
C PHE A 84 8.44 -1.13 -7.69
N CYS A 85 8.18 -0.58 -8.86
CA CYS A 85 7.98 0.85 -9.06
C CYS A 85 6.49 1.16 -9.13
N LYS A 86 5.96 1.91 -8.15
CA LYS A 86 4.61 2.45 -8.17
C LYS A 86 4.66 3.88 -8.72
N VAL A 87 3.78 4.18 -9.68
CA VAL A 87 3.59 5.53 -10.21
C VAL A 87 2.16 5.94 -10.01
N ARG A 88 1.93 7.10 -9.40
CA ARG A 88 0.60 7.57 -9.00
C ARG A 88 0.37 9.04 -9.29
N ILE A 89 -0.87 9.37 -9.60
CA ILE A 89 -1.38 10.74 -9.47
C ILE A 89 -2.11 10.81 -8.13
N LEU A 90 -1.64 11.69 -7.25
CA LEU A 90 -2.23 11.88 -5.93
C LEU A 90 -3.39 12.88 -6.04
N ASP A 91 -4.62 12.42 -5.81
CA ASP A 91 -5.84 13.22 -5.88
C ASP A 91 -6.29 13.78 -4.52
N VAL A 92 -5.75 13.24 -3.42
CA VAL A 92 -5.92 13.78 -2.07
C VAL A 92 -4.84 14.85 -1.81
N PRO A 93 -5.21 16.13 -1.60
CA PRO A 93 -4.26 17.18 -1.27
C PRO A 93 -3.51 16.88 0.02
N ASP A 94 -2.22 17.22 0.04
CA ASP A 94 -1.35 17.04 1.21
C ASP A 94 -1.49 15.66 1.85
N VAL A 95 -1.65 14.60 1.06
CA VAL A 95 -1.66 13.23 1.57
C VAL A 95 -0.28 12.85 2.08
N THR A 96 -0.22 12.09 3.17
CA THR A 96 1.02 11.49 3.67
C THR A 96 1.55 10.53 2.60
N ARG A 97 2.81 10.70 2.20
CA ARG A 97 3.41 9.83 1.18
C ARG A 97 3.79 8.49 1.80
N GLU A 98 3.67 7.43 1.02
CA GLU A 98 4.02 6.06 1.46
C GLU A 98 5.47 5.96 1.99
N HIS A 99 6.43 6.67 1.38
CA HIS A 99 7.82 6.66 1.87
C HIS A 99 7.97 7.28 3.27
N VAL A 100 7.12 8.25 3.64
CA VAL A 100 7.10 8.86 4.97
C VAL A 100 6.55 7.86 5.99
N THR A 101 5.47 7.16 5.64
CA THR A 101 4.91 6.09 6.46
C THR A 101 5.91 4.95 6.68
N LEU A 102 6.57 4.48 5.61
CA LEU A 102 7.58 3.43 5.71
C LEU A 102 8.78 3.85 6.56
N ALA A 103 9.25 5.09 6.42
CA ALA A 103 10.31 5.63 7.28
C ALA A 103 9.91 5.69 8.77
N TRP A 104 8.62 5.95 9.07
CA TRP A 104 8.10 5.88 10.45
C TRP A 104 8.03 4.45 10.97
N LEU A 105 7.62 3.49 10.13
CA LEU A 105 7.57 2.07 10.48
C LEU A 105 8.98 1.52 10.76
N GLN A 106 9.97 1.83 9.92
CA GLN A 106 11.35 1.35 10.07
C GLN A 106 12.05 1.77 11.37
N GLN A 107 11.50 2.73 12.12
CA GLN A 107 12.02 3.15 13.43
C GLN A 107 11.74 2.13 14.55
N ARG A 108 10.97 1.07 14.26
CA ARG A 108 10.48 0.10 15.23
C ARG A 108 10.62 -1.33 14.67
N PRO A 109 10.88 -2.34 15.53
CA PRO A 109 10.79 -3.72 15.11
C PRO A 109 9.32 -4.13 14.96
N TRP A 110 9.04 -5.01 14.01
CA TRP A 110 7.72 -5.58 13.77
C TRP A 110 7.78 -7.11 13.65
N SER A 111 6.69 -7.79 13.95
CA SER A 111 6.56 -9.26 13.76
C SER A 111 6.36 -9.68 12.30
N PHE A 112 6.38 -8.72 11.37
CA PHE A 112 6.19 -8.89 9.93
C PHE A 112 7.22 -8.06 9.15
N ALA A 113 7.46 -8.44 7.90
CA ALA A 113 8.30 -7.69 6.97
C ALA A 113 7.55 -6.53 6.31
N ILE A 114 8.26 -5.44 6.05
CA ILE A 114 7.80 -4.28 5.27
C ILE A 114 8.77 -4.03 4.12
N PRO A 115 8.33 -3.40 3.01
CA PRO A 115 9.24 -3.04 1.94
C PRO A 115 10.20 -1.93 2.35
N ASP A 116 11.42 -1.96 1.82
CA ASP A 116 12.37 -0.86 1.90
C ASP A 116 12.13 0.13 0.78
N VAL A 117 12.27 1.42 1.09
CA VAL A 117 12.23 2.49 0.07
C VAL A 117 13.59 2.57 -0.61
N LEU A 118 13.66 2.13 -1.87
CA LEU A 118 14.88 2.14 -2.67
C LEU A 118 15.07 3.48 -3.40
N TYR A 119 13.96 4.09 -3.80
CA TYR A 119 13.94 5.40 -4.46
C TYR A 119 12.55 6.01 -4.36
N HIS A 120 12.44 7.34 -4.32
CA HIS A 120 11.17 8.03 -4.51
C HIS A 120 11.39 9.43 -5.10
N ALA A 121 10.39 9.95 -5.81
CA ALA A 121 10.44 11.29 -6.39
C ALA A 121 9.04 11.84 -6.67
N GLU A 122 8.94 13.16 -6.77
CA GLU A 122 7.74 13.87 -7.22
C GLU A 122 8.11 14.88 -8.31
N TYR A 123 7.48 14.75 -9.47
CA TYR A 123 7.60 15.71 -10.57
C TYR A 123 6.47 15.47 -11.59
N ASP A 124 6.16 16.49 -12.39
CA ASP A 124 5.11 16.45 -13.42
C ASP A 124 3.74 15.99 -12.88
N GLY A 125 3.42 16.32 -11.63
CA GLY A 125 2.15 15.95 -10.98
C GLY A 125 2.02 14.46 -10.63
N ARG A 126 3.14 13.71 -10.62
CA ARG A 126 3.18 12.30 -10.26
C ARG A 126 4.10 12.04 -9.08
N TYR A 127 3.70 11.07 -8.28
CA TYR A 127 4.49 10.46 -7.23
C TYR A 127 5.04 9.12 -7.72
N TYR A 128 6.34 8.94 -7.54
CA TYR A 128 7.08 7.73 -7.90
C TYR A 128 7.69 7.15 -6.64
N ILE A 129 7.55 5.85 -6.43
CA ILE A 129 8.25 5.14 -5.36
C ILE A 129 8.70 3.77 -5.88
N VAL A 130 9.95 3.42 -5.60
CA VAL A 130 10.54 2.11 -5.86
C VAL A 130 10.74 1.42 -4.51
N LEU A 131 10.13 0.26 -4.36
CA LEU A 131 10.10 -0.53 -3.15
C LEU A 131 10.81 -1.86 -3.35
N SER A 132 11.53 -2.35 -2.33
CA SER A 132 12.09 -3.70 -2.36
C SER A 132 10.98 -4.75 -2.38
N ARG A 133 11.27 -5.91 -2.98
CA ARG A 133 10.36 -7.05 -2.95
C ARG A 133 10.27 -7.62 -1.53
N VAL A 134 9.06 -7.69 -1.01
CA VAL A 134 8.75 -8.46 0.19
C VAL A 134 8.53 -9.93 -0.22
N PRO A 135 9.17 -10.92 0.43
CA PRO A 135 8.99 -12.34 0.12
C PRO A 135 7.56 -12.83 0.36
N GLY A 136 7.16 -13.84 -0.41
CA GLY A 136 5.88 -14.53 -0.25
C GLY A 136 4.89 -14.27 -1.37
N GLU A 137 3.73 -14.92 -1.25
CA GLU A 137 2.59 -14.75 -2.13
C GLU A 137 1.43 -14.17 -1.33
N THR A 138 0.55 -13.41 -1.99
CA THR A 138 -0.59 -12.76 -1.31
C THR A 138 -1.52 -13.79 -0.67
N ILE A 139 -2.15 -13.44 0.44
CA ILE A 139 -3.25 -14.22 1.01
C ILE A 139 -4.32 -14.46 -0.06
N ASP A 140 -4.62 -13.45 -0.86
CA ASP A 140 -5.61 -13.54 -1.94
C ASP A 140 -5.34 -14.68 -2.92
N SER A 141 -4.08 -14.83 -3.35
CA SER A 141 -3.66 -15.91 -4.27
C SER A 141 -3.59 -17.28 -3.59
N LEU A 142 -3.15 -17.34 -2.34
CA LEU A 142 -2.93 -18.60 -1.64
C LEU A 142 -4.21 -19.19 -1.02
N TRP A 143 -5.22 -18.36 -0.70
CA TRP A 143 -6.28 -18.73 0.25
C TRP A 143 -6.99 -20.04 -0.05
N THR A 144 -7.33 -20.27 -1.32
CA THR A 144 -8.05 -21.48 -1.76
C THR A 144 -7.22 -22.76 -1.62
N THR A 145 -5.89 -22.64 -1.59
CA THR A 145 -4.94 -23.74 -1.45
C THR A 145 -4.61 -24.08 0.01
N LEU A 146 -4.84 -23.13 0.93
CA LEU A 146 -4.60 -23.34 2.36
C LEU A 146 -5.63 -24.29 2.95
N ASP A 147 -5.19 -25.15 3.86
CA ASP A 147 -6.08 -25.92 4.71
C ASP A 147 -6.75 -25.04 5.77
N GLU A 148 -7.78 -25.59 6.41
CA GLU A 148 -8.57 -24.89 7.42
C GLU A 148 -7.73 -24.38 8.60
N SER A 149 -6.74 -25.17 9.04
CA SER A 149 -5.88 -24.79 10.17
C SER A 149 -5.00 -23.59 9.83
N LYS A 150 -4.48 -23.52 8.60
CA LYS A 150 -3.67 -22.38 8.13
C LYS A 150 -4.50 -21.13 7.92
N ARG A 151 -5.73 -21.26 7.41
CA ARG A 151 -6.65 -20.12 7.27
C ARG A 151 -6.96 -19.49 8.62
N GLU A 152 -7.25 -20.31 9.62
CA GLU A 152 -7.47 -19.82 10.99
C GLU A 152 -6.20 -19.19 11.55
N HIS A 153 -5.05 -19.87 11.43
CA HIS A 153 -3.77 -19.36 11.90
C HIS A 153 -3.42 -17.97 11.34
N TYR A 154 -3.53 -17.77 10.02
CA TYR A 154 -3.21 -16.46 9.43
C TYR A 154 -4.26 -15.40 9.74
N ALA A 155 -5.53 -15.77 9.94
CA ALA A 155 -6.54 -14.83 10.42
C ALA A 155 -6.21 -14.34 11.84
N GLU A 156 -5.83 -15.24 12.76
CA GLU A 156 -5.37 -14.90 14.11
C GLU A 156 -4.13 -13.99 14.07
N ARG A 157 -3.11 -14.37 13.27
CA ARG A 157 -1.87 -13.58 13.12
C ARG A 157 -2.13 -12.16 12.62
N ILE A 158 -3.10 -11.95 11.73
CA ILE A 158 -3.46 -10.59 11.30
C ILE A 158 -4.11 -9.78 12.41
N VAL A 159 -4.87 -10.40 13.33
CA VAL A 159 -5.40 -9.66 14.48
C VAL A 159 -4.29 -9.30 15.47
N ASP A 160 -3.33 -10.18 15.71
CA ASP A 160 -2.13 -9.85 16.51
C ASP A 160 -1.38 -8.65 15.90
N ILE A 161 -1.20 -8.65 14.58
CA ILE A 161 -0.57 -7.55 13.85
C ILE A 161 -1.37 -6.25 13.97
N CYS A 162 -2.71 -6.31 13.93
CA CYS A 162 -3.54 -5.14 14.16
C CYS A 162 -3.35 -4.58 15.58
N GLN A 163 -3.18 -5.44 16.58
CA GLN A 163 -2.87 -5.02 17.94
C GLN A 163 -1.46 -4.43 18.05
N GLU A 164 -0.48 -5.04 17.38
CA GLU A 164 0.91 -4.56 17.31
C GLU A 164 0.99 -3.17 16.65
N LEU A 165 0.24 -2.97 15.56
CA LEU A 165 0.17 -1.71 14.82
C LEU A 165 -0.56 -0.60 15.57
N ALA A 166 -1.41 -0.92 16.55
CA ALA A 166 -2.25 0.03 17.29
C ALA A 166 -1.47 0.93 18.26
N VAL A 167 -0.37 1.52 17.79
CA VAL A 167 0.47 2.48 18.49
C VAL A 167 -0.33 3.77 18.72
N PRO A 168 -0.44 4.26 19.97
CA PRO A 168 -1.17 5.49 20.27
C PRO A 168 -0.57 6.71 19.57
N SER A 169 -1.44 7.60 19.10
CA SER A 169 -1.02 8.90 18.57
C SER A 169 -0.72 9.88 19.69
N GLU A 170 0.35 10.66 19.52
CA GLU A 170 0.63 11.83 20.38
C GLU A 170 -0.28 13.03 20.04
N LYS A 171 -0.91 13.01 18.85
CA LYS A 171 -1.76 14.08 18.34
C LYS A 171 -3.22 13.64 18.33
N SER A 172 -4.14 14.57 18.54
CA SER A 172 -5.59 14.30 18.48
C SER A 172 -6.17 14.46 17.06
N SER A 173 -5.39 14.18 16.02
CA SER A 173 -5.78 14.38 14.62
C SER A 173 -5.84 13.05 13.87
N ILE A 174 -6.93 12.82 13.13
CA ILE A 174 -7.04 11.69 12.20
C ILE A 174 -6.24 12.07 10.95
N SER A 175 -5.04 11.53 10.83
CA SER A 175 -4.03 11.95 9.86
C SER A 175 -2.99 10.85 9.65
N GLY A 176 -2.13 10.98 8.65
CA GLY A 176 -0.94 10.14 8.57
C GLY A 176 0.12 10.49 9.63
N VAL A 177 1.27 9.82 9.56
CA VAL A 177 2.29 9.82 10.61
C VAL A 177 2.97 11.18 10.83
N ASP A 178 3.01 12.03 9.80
CA ASP A 178 3.55 13.39 9.84
C ASP A 178 2.49 14.44 10.22
N GLY A 179 1.21 14.05 10.32
CA GLY A 179 0.07 14.93 10.55
C GLY A 179 -0.65 15.40 9.28
N ASN A 180 -0.17 14.98 8.10
CA ASN A 180 -0.79 15.27 6.81
C ASN A 180 -2.04 14.40 6.56
N ALA A 181 -2.76 14.66 5.47
CA ALA A 181 -4.01 13.96 5.19
C ALA A 181 -3.81 12.44 5.07
N LEU A 182 -4.82 11.72 5.54
CA LEU A 182 -4.95 10.26 5.43
C LEU A 182 -5.95 9.98 4.31
N SER A 183 -5.62 9.12 3.35
CA SER A 183 -6.47 8.80 2.19
C SER A 183 -7.60 7.81 2.50
N GLU A 184 -8.19 7.88 3.71
CA GLU A 184 -9.27 6.98 4.16
C GLU A 184 -10.64 7.41 3.62
N ARG A 185 -10.94 7.02 2.39
CA ARG A 185 -12.14 7.45 1.65
C ARG A 185 -13.45 7.02 2.27
N TYR A 186 -13.51 5.91 3.00
CA TYR A 186 -14.75 5.45 3.62
C TYR A 186 -15.23 6.41 4.73
N LEU A 187 -14.32 7.20 5.29
CA LEU A 187 -14.65 8.25 6.26
C LEU A 187 -14.90 9.61 5.62
N CYS A 188 -14.72 9.77 4.30
CA CYS A 188 -14.91 11.06 3.63
C CYS A 188 -16.40 11.35 3.35
N GLY A 189 -17.24 10.30 3.26
CA GLY A 189 -18.67 10.39 3.00
C GLY A 189 -18.98 10.59 1.52
N ARG A 190 -20.07 11.31 1.20
CA ARG A 190 -20.53 11.46 -0.20
C ARG A 190 -19.59 12.25 -1.10
N LYS A 191 -18.81 13.17 -0.54
CA LYS A 191 -17.78 13.93 -1.26
C LYS A 191 -16.43 13.45 -0.77
N VAL A 192 -15.49 13.23 -1.69
CA VAL A 192 -14.10 12.89 -1.32
C VAL A 192 -13.44 14.13 -0.74
N ASP A 193 -13.50 14.24 0.59
CA ASP A 193 -12.76 15.19 1.40
C ASP A 193 -12.10 14.41 2.55
N CYS A 194 -10.81 14.17 2.42
CA CYS A 194 -10.06 13.39 3.38
C CYS A 194 -9.17 14.29 4.27
N SER A 195 -9.60 15.55 4.43
CA SER A 195 -9.02 16.46 5.42
C SER A 195 -9.22 15.91 6.84
N PRO A 196 -8.25 16.09 7.75
CA PRO A 196 -8.39 15.65 9.14
C PRO A 196 -9.67 16.14 9.84
N GLN A 197 -10.15 17.33 9.48
CA GLN A 197 -11.38 17.90 10.00
C GLN A 197 -12.62 17.10 9.57
N ASN A 198 -12.71 16.75 8.28
CA ASN A 198 -13.83 15.94 7.78
C ASN A 198 -13.78 14.52 8.34
N LEU A 199 -12.61 13.87 8.32
CA LEU A 199 -12.46 12.51 8.88
C LEU A 199 -12.85 12.47 10.37
N ARG A 200 -12.46 13.48 11.15
CA ARG A 200 -12.85 13.61 12.57
C ARG A 200 -14.35 13.83 12.72
N LYS A 201 -14.96 14.70 11.91
CA LYS A 201 -16.40 14.94 11.91
C LYS A 201 -17.17 13.65 11.64
N SER A 202 -16.85 12.93 10.57
CA SER A 202 -17.53 11.68 10.21
C SER A 202 -17.32 10.60 11.26
N SER A 203 -16.11 10.51 11.84
CA SER A 203 -15.84 9.60 12.95
C SER A 203 -16.73 9.85 14.18
N LEU A 204 -16.94 11.13 14.53
CA LEU A 204 -17.82 11.52 15.62
C LEU A 204 -19.31 11.28 15.29
N GLU A 205 -19.74 11.48 14.04
CA GLU A 205 -21.10 11.17 13.58
C GLU A 205 -21.40 9.66 13.65
N LEU A 206 -20.40 8.83 13.36
CA LEU A 206 -20.45 7.37 13.58
C LEU A 206 -20.35 7.00 15.07
N GLY A 207 -20.05 7.97 15.93
CA GLY A 207 -19.93 7.86 17.38
C GLY A 207 -18.77 6.97 17.82
N MET A 208 -17.65 7.06 17.10
CA MET A 208 -16.35 6.54 17.53
C MET A 208 -15.66 7.52 18.49
N ASP A 209 -14.81 7.01 19.38
CA ASP A 209 -14.01 7.83 20.27
C ASP A 209 -12.78 8.42 19.54
N CYS A 210 -12.82 9.73 19.28
CA CYS A 210 -11.71 10.47 18.66
C CYS A 210 -10.76 11.12 19.69
N SER A 211 -10.86 10.78 20.98
CA SER A 211 -9.95 11.22 22.03
C SER A 211 -8.68 10.37 22.11
N SER A 212 -8.77 9.11 21.70
CA SER A 212 -7.65 8.18 21.56
C SER A 212 -7.58 7.69 20.11
N LEU A 213 -6.43 7.90 19.47
CA LEU A 213 -6.20 7.45 18.10
C LEU A 213 -5.04 6.48 18.10
N VAL A 214 -5.10 5.49 17.22
CA VAL A 214 -4.07 4.47 17.05
C VAL A 214 -3.67 4.36 15.60
N PHE A 215 -2.41 3.99 15.35
CA PHE A 215 -1.94 3.75 14.00
C PHE A 215 -2.60 2.47 13.43
N TYR A 216 -3.00 2.51 12.16
CA TYR A 216 -3.61 1.39 11.45
C TYR A 216 -3.29 1.48 9.96
N HIS A 217 -3.20 0.32 9.30
CA HIS A 217 -2.93 0.22 7.86
C HIS A 217 -4.05 0.82 6.99
N CYS A 218 -5.30 0.75 7.45
CA CYS A 218 -6.53 1.16 6.74
C CYS A 218 -6.84 0.41 5.43
N ASP A 219 -5.93 -0.40 4.91
CA ASP A 219 -6.18 -1.29 3.75
C ASP A 219 -5.54 -2.68 3.89
N LEU A 220 -5.70 -3.32 5.05
CA LEU A 220 -5.10 -4.63 5.35
C LEU A 220 -5.88 -5.80 4.72
N GLY A 221 -6.18 -5.67 3.42
CA GLY A 221 -6.86 -6.68 2.61
C GLY A 221 -5.97 -7.86 2.22
N PRO A 222 -6.55 -8.95 1.70
CA PRO A 222 -5.81 -10.18 1.38
C PRO A 222 -4.78 -9.99 0.24
N SER A 223 -4.91 -8.95 -0.58
CA SER A 223 -3.91 -8.60 -1.61
C SER A 223 -2.66 -7.91 -1.04
N ASN A 224 -2.73 -7.39 0.19
CA ASN A 224 -1.67 -6.58 0.81
C ASN A 224 -0.92 -7.34 1.91
N VAL A 225 -1.32 -8.59 2.19
CA VAL A 225 -0.66 -9.49 3.13
C VAL A 225 0.01 -10.61 2.34
N LEU A 226 1.33 -10.74 2.45
CA LEU A 226 2.12 -11.78 1.82
C LEU A 226 2.50 -12.86 2.83
N ILE A 227 2.41 -14.11 2.43
CA ILE A 227 2.84 -15.27 3.21
C ILE A 227 4.01 -15.93 2.50
N ASP A 228 5.14 -15.98 3.20
CA ASP A 228 6.27 -16.83 2.81
C ASP A 228 6.12 -18.18 3.53
N LEU A 229 5.53 -19.15 2.83
CA LEU A 229 5.30 -20.50 3.35
C LEU A 229 6.61 -21.25 3.68
N ALA A 230 7.75 -20.86 3.08
CA ALA A 230 9.02 -21.53 3.32
C ALA A 230 9.63 -21.13 4.67
N ASN A 231 9.43 -19.87 5.07
CA ASN A 231 9.97 -19.31 6.31
C ASN A 231 8.89 -19.05 7.38
N ASP A 232 7.63 -19.36 7.08
CA ASP A 232 6.45 -19.08 7.91
C ASP A 232 6.41 -17.62 8.40
N SER A 233 6.66 -16.69 7.47
CA SER A 233 6.71 -15.25 7.76
C SER A 233 5.66 -14.47 7.01
N ILE A 234 5.20 -13.37 7.61
CA ILE A 234 4.24 -12.44 7.03
C ILE A 234 4.95 -11.19 6.53
N GLY A 235 4.58 -10.74 5.34
CA GLY A 235 4.92 -9.44 4.79
C GLY A 235 3.69 -8.57 4.60
N ILE A 236 3.83 -7.25 4.77
CA ILE A 236 2.73 -6.30 4.54
C ILE A 236 3.22 -5.18 3.60
N ILE A 237 2.42 -4.90 2.58
CA ILE A 237 2.70 -3.90 1.55
C ILE A 237 1.55 -2.90 1.41
N ASP A 238 1.76 -1.86 0.61
CA ASP A 238 0.76 -0.84 0.26
C ASP A 238 0.33 0.06 1.43
N TRP A 239 1.32 0.73 2.03
CA TRP A 239 1.17 1.52 3.25
C TRP A 239 0.65 2.95 3.04
N GLU A 240 0.16 3.25 1.84
CA GLU A 240 -0.22 4.60 1.41
C GLU A 240 -1.49 5.16 2.06
N THR A 241 -2.33 4.27 2.62
CA THR A 241 -3.55 4.63 3.34
C THR A 241 -3.39 4.58 4.85
N ALA A 242 -2.19 4.26 5.35
CA ALA A 242 -1.98 4.04 6.77
C ALA A 242 -1.84 5.35 7.56
N GLY A 243 -2.35 5.36 8.79
CA GLY A 243 -2.34 6.54 9.63
C GLY A 243 -3.06 6.34 10.96
N PHE A 244 -3.24 7.43 11.71
CA PHE A 244 -3.89 7.44 13.00
C PHE A 244 -5.40 7.58 12.85
N VAL A 245 -6.16 6.64 13.41
CA VAL A 245 -7.62 6.55 13.35
C VAL A 245 -8.19 6.13 14.71
N PRO A 246 -9.50 6.30 14.95
CA PRO A 246 -10.16 5.71 16.12
C PRO A 246 -10.00 4.19 16.15
N VAL A 247 -9.88 3.59 17.33
CA VAL A 247 -9.66 2.14 17.50
C VAL A 247 -10.79 1.33 16.85
N GLU A 248 -12.02 1.83 16.94
CA GLU A 248 -13.21 1.21 16.34
C GLU A 248 -13.12 1.11 14.82
N TRP A 249 -12.30 1.96 14.18
CA TRP A 249 -12.10 1.93 12.74
C TRP A 249 -11.41 0.66 12.27
N ILE A 250 -10.53 0.07 13.09
CA ILE A 250 -9.79 -1.16 12.75
C ILE A 250 -10.75 -2.28 12.34
N ARG A 251 -11.69 -2.64 13.23
CA ARG A 251 -12.67 -3.68 12.95
C ARG A 251 -13.78 -3.21 12.01
N THR A 252 -14.20 -1.95 12.12
CA THR A 252 -15.21 -1.39 11.21
C THR A 252 -14.76 -1.51 9.76
N LYS A 253 -13.50 -1.18 9.45
CA LYS A 253 -12.94 -1.25 8.10
C LYS A 253 -13.00 -2.67 7.53
N PHE A 254 -12.59 -3.68 8.31
CA PHE A 254 -12.74 -5.09 7.94
C PHE A 254 -14.20 -5.44 7.66
N ARG A 255 -15.15 -4.83 8.37
CA ARG A 255 -16.58 -5.13 8.23
C ARG A 255 -17.31 -4.33 7.18
N ILE A 256 -16.71 -3.34 6.52
CA ILE A 256 -17.38 -2.56 5.45
C ILE A 256 -16.64 -2.54 4.11
N SER A 257 -15.30 -2.67 4.10
CA SER A 257 -14.51 -2.49 2.89
C SER A 257 -14.58 -3.70 1.95
N SER A 258 -14.79 -3.47 0.66
CA SER A 258 -14.70 -4.53 -0.36
C SER A 258 -13.25 -4.95 -0.61
N GLY A 259 -12.27 -4.09 -0.30
CA GLY A 259 -10.83 -4.45 -0.37
C GLY A 259 -10.44 -5.55 0.63
N MET A 260 -11.33 -5.92 1.55
CA MET A 260 -11.13 -7.01 2.50
C MET A 260 -11.66 -8.34 1.98
N ASN A 261 -12.22 -8.37 0.77
CA ASN A 261 -12.74 -9.59 0.16
C ASN A 261 -11.64 -10.28 -0.65
N LEU A 262 -11.73 -11.60 -0.73
CA LEU A 262 -10.91 -12.39 -1.64
C LEU A 262 -11.42 -12.23 -3.07
N SER A 263 -10.53 -12.30 -4.05
CA SER A 263 -10.84 -12.24 -5.48
C SER A 263 -11.41 -13.55 -6.03
N SER A 264 -11.27 -14.66 -5.30
CA SER A 264 -11.72 -15.99 -5.71
C SER A 264 -12.16 -16.85 -4.52
N GLY A 265 -12.95 -17.89 -4.80
CA GLY A 265 -13.49 -18.78 -3.76
C GLY A 265 -14.66 -18.15 -2.99
N ASP A 266 -14.76 -18.43 -1.69
CA ASP A 266 -15.69 -17.69 -0.81
C ASP A 266 -15.08 -16.31 -0.50
N GLU A 267 -15.48 -15.31 -1.29
CA GLU A 267 -14.99 -13.92 -1.24
C GLU A 267 -14.96 -13.32 0.17
N LEU A 268 -15.81 -13.81 1.07
CA LEU A 268 -15.96 -13.26 2.43
C LEU A 268 -15.26 -14.09 3.51
N ASP A 269 -14.68 -15.25 3.20
CA ASP A 269 -14.12 -16.16 4.21
C ASP A 269 -12.99 -15.50 5.03
N TRP A 270 -11.98 -14.94 4.35
CA TRP A 270 -10.89 -14.17 4.97
C TRP A 270 -11.43 -13.12 5.96
N ARG A 271 -12.27 -12.23 5.43
CA ARG A 271 -12.85 -11.12 6.17
C ARG A 271 -13.65 -11.58 7.38
N ARG A 272 -14.45 -12.64 7.23
CA ARG A 272 -15.32 -13.17 8.29
C ARG A 272 -14.49 -13.71 9.46
N ARG A 273 -13.38 -14.40 9.17
CA ARG A 273 -12.47 -14.92 10.20
C ARG A 273 -11.78 -13.80 10.95
N VAL A 274 -11.15 -12.88 10.23
CA VAL A 274 -10.43 -11.75 10.85
C VAL A 274 -11.38 -10.90 11.71
N MET A 275 -12.58 -10.55 11.20
CA MET A 275 -13.53 -9.75 11.98
C MET A 275 -14.09 -10.48 13.21
N LEU A 276 -14.12 -11.82 13.19
CA LEU A 276 -14.55 -12.65 14.32
C LEU A 276 -13.48 -12.63 15.42
N HIS A 277 -12.22 -12.91 15.08
CA HIS A 277 -11.09 -12.84 16.02
C HIS A 277 -10.89 -11.45 16.59
N MET A 278 -11.02 -10.39 15.77
CA MET A 278 -11.02 -9.00 16.25
C MET A 278 -12.06 -8.79 17.34
N GLY A 279 -13.27 -9.32 17.15
CA GLY A 279 -14.34 -9.24 18.16
C GLY A 279 -14.01 -10.01 19.44
N GLN A 280 -13.39 -11.17 19.33
CA GLN A 280 -12.94 -11.97 20.48
C GLN A 280 -11.85 -11.27 21.28
N MET A 281 -10.99 -10.48 20.62
CA MET A 281 -9.96 -9.64 21.25
C MET A 281 -10.49 -8.28 21.77
N GLY A 282 -11.79 -8.03 21.65
CA GLY A 282 -12.42 -6.84 22.20
C GLY A 282 -12.42 -5.61 21.30
N PHE A 283 -11.98 -5.72 20.04
CA PHE A 283 -12.19 -4.64 19.07
C PHE A 283 -13.69 -4.51 18.79
N ILE A 284 -14.22 -3.32 19.05
CA ILE A 284 -15.60 -2.97 18.72
C ILE A 284 -15.68 -2.38 17.31
N ASP A 285 -16.88 -2.29 16.76
CA ASP A 285 -17.14 -1.68 15.46
C ASP A 285 -18.39 -0.79 15.48
N VAL A 286 -18.53 0.06 14.47
CA VAL A 286 -19.67 0.98 14.31
C VAL A 286 -20.46 0.73 13.02
N VAL A 287 -20.48 -0.52 12.54
CA VAL A 287 -21.02 -0.89 11.21
C VAL A 287 -22.49 -0.53 11.04
N GLU A 288 -23.31 -0.74 12.09
CA GLU A 288 -24.74 -0.39 12.03
C GLU A 288 -24.95 1.10 11.79
N ARG A 289 -24.15 1.95 12.45
CA ARG A 289 -24.17 3.40 12.27
C ARG A 289 -23.59 3.79 10.91
N PHE A 290 -22.54 3.10 10.47
CA PHE A 290 -21.96 3.31 9.14
C PHE A 290 -22.98 3.08 8.02
N ILE A 291 -23.69 1.96 8.05
CA ILE A 291 -24.73 1.63 7.05
C ILE A 291 -25.87 2.65 7.08
N ALA A 292 -26.19 3.24 8.23
CA ALA A 292 -27.20 4.29 8.33
C ALA A 292 -26.68 5.66 7.83
N TRP A 293 -25.41 5.95 8.06
CA TRP A 293 -24.73 7.19 7.68
C TRP A 293 -24.42 7.28 6.17
N ASP A 294 -24.11 6.14 5.54
CA ASP A 294 -23.75 6.06 4.12
C ASP A 294 -24.98 6.17 3.17
N LYS A 295 -26.20 5.99 3.71
CA LYS A 295 -27.47 6.14 2.97
C LYS A 295 -27.81 7.61 2.67
#